data_AF-A0A560GVK5-F1
#
_entry.id   AF-A0A560GVK5-F1
#
_cell.length_a   1.000
_cell.length_b   1.000
_cell.length_c   1.000
_cell.angle_alpha   90.00
_cell.angle_beta   90.00
_cell.angle_gamma   90.00
#
_symmetry.space_group_name_H-M   'P 1'
#
loop_
_entity.id
_entity.type
_entity.pdbx_description
1 polymer ?
#
loop_
_entity_poly.entity_id
_entity_poly.type
_entity_poly.pdbx_seq_one_letter_code
_entity_poly.pdbx_strand_id
1 'polypeptide(L)'
;MNVFTPEVPGYRFRKVAQHEFGHYVMARALGFKTTGISVLIEDSGGYHGTSSITLSESFNSTDDLLAYVRRRAIVLFAGAVAEALPGLTAEQNLVDQSEACKIIDAVDRGAKEDNAKAQEYFHLMRNFYYPDTEPNDQNSVERELKWMCNRTFIDAVNIVNDNADRITKLTDIAFAQSAKTPKFFRLGASELEAMPLVKTIERVKLLEIGPPTFLGIDPRNA
;
A
#
# COMPACT_ATOMS: atom_id res chain seq x y z
N MET A 1 -26.28 20.65 -6.76
CA MET A 1 -25.35 21.37 -7.67
C MET A 1 -24.13 20.50 -7.86
N ASN A 2 -23.97 19.89 -9.04
CA ASN A 2 -22.74 19.19 -9.39
C ASN A 2 -21.68 20.24 -9.71
N VAL A 3 -20.74 20.43 -8.79
CA VAL A 3 -19.54 21.23 -9.06
C VAL A 3 -18.66 20.38 -9.96
N PHE A 4 -18.75 20.62 -11.26
CA PHE A 4 -17.81 20.08 -12.24
C PHE A 4 -16.47 20.80 -11.99
N THR A 5 -15.65 20.27 -11.10
CA THR A 5 -14.25 20.67 -11.03
C THR A 5 -13.60 20.23 -12.34
N PRO A 6 -13.00 21.12 -13.14
CA PRO A 6 -12.28 20.72 -14.34
C PRO A 6 -11.22 19.69 -13.93
N GLU A 7 -11.21 18.51 -14.57
CA GLU A 7 -10.18 17.50 -14.31
C GLU A 7 -8.82 18.16 -14.57
N VAL A 8 -8.02 18.29 -13.51
CA VAL A 8 -6.64 18.76 -13.63
C VAL A 8 -5.92 17.85 -14.65
N PRO A 9 -5.24 18.39 -15.67
CA PRO A 9 -4.58 17.57 -16.68
C PRO A 9 -3.68 16.51 -16.04
N GLY A 10 -3.89 15.25 -16.41
CA GLY A 10 -3.12 14.13 -15.86
C GLY A 10 -3.50 13.67 -14.46
N TYR A 11 -4.59 14.20 -13.87
CA TYR A 11 -5.04 13.81 -12.53
C TYR A 11 -5.14 12.28 -12.37
N ARG A 12 -5.83 11.62 -13.30
CA ARG A 12 -5.99 10.15 -13.28
C ARG A 12 -4.66 9.41 -13.34
N PHE A 13 -3.77 9.81 -14.25
CA PHE A 13 -2.42 9.23 -14.32
C PHE A 13 -1.66 9.39 -13.00
N ARG A 14 -1.72 10.58 -12.39
CA ARG A 14 -1.01 10.87 -11.13
C ARG A 14 -1.51 10.00 -9.99
N LYS A 15 -2.83 9.81 -9.86
CA LYS A 15 -3.41 8.94 -8.83
C LYS A 15 -2.99 7.48 -9.01
N VAL A 16 -3.01 6.96 -10.25
CA VAL A 16 -2.53 5.60 -10.54
C VAL A 16 -1.02 5.48 -10.32
N ALA A 17 -0.22 6.46 -10.75
CA ALA A 17 1.22 6.43 -10.50
C ALA A 17 1.54 6.54 -8.99
N GLN A 18 0.81 7.35 -8.22
CA GLN A 18 0.94 7.39 -6.76
C GLN A 18 0.62 6.04 -6.12
N HIS A 19 -0.42 5.36 -6.59
CA HIS A 19 -0.77 4.01 -6.16
C HIS A 19 0.41 3.05 -6.36
N GLU A 20 0.98 3.00 -7.57
CA GLU A 20 2.12 2.10 -7.86
C GLU A 20 3.41 2.48 -7.13
N PHE A 21 3.70 3.77 -7.00
CA PHE A 21 4.83 4.24 -6.20
C PHE A 21 4.61 3.97 -4.70
N GLY A 22 3.37 3.96 -4.23
CA GLY A 22 3.01 3.53 -2.88
C GLY A 22 3.46 2.10 -2.61
N HIS A 23 3.05 1.15 -3.45
CA HIS A 23 3.51 -0.24 -3.36
C HIS A 23 5.03 -0.35 -3.46
N TYR A 24 5.66 0.31 -4.44
CA TYR A 24 7.09 0.22 -4.68
C TYR A 24 7.91 0.74 -3.50
N VAL A 25 7.61 1.95 -3.03
CA VAL A 25 8.35 2.58 -1.93
C VAL A 25 8.14 1.79 -0.65
N MET A 26 6.91 1.36 -0.36
CA MET A 26 6.61 0.51 0.79
C MET A 26 7.36 -0.81 0.74
N ALA A 27 7.35 -1.47 -0.42
CA ALA A 27 8.04 -2.74 -0.60
C ALA A 27 9.54 -2.60 -0.30
N ARG A 28 10.20 -1.54 -0.81
CA ARG A 28 11.61 -1.26 -0.51
C ARG A 28 11.85 -0.94 0.96
N ALA A 29 11.01 -0.09 1.56
CA ALA A 29 11.11 0.28 2.97
C ALA A 29 10.99 -0.96 3.89
N LEU A 30 10.18 -1.94 3.50
CA LEU A 30 10.00 -3.21 4.20
C LEU A 30 10.97 -4.33 3.76
N GLY A 31 11.98 -3.98 2.97
CA GLY A 31 13.08 -4.88 2.62
C GLY A 31 12.81 -5.84 1.46
N PHE A 32 11.68 -5.72 0.77
CA PHE A 32 11.43 -6.48 -0.46
C PHE A 32 12.30 -5.96 -1.61
N LYS A 33 12.65 -6.88 -2.52
CA LYS A 33 13.24 -6.48 -3.81
C LYS A 33 12.15 -6.04 -4.77
N THR A 34 12.41 -4.96 -5.50
CA THR A 34 11.49 -4.34 -6.46
C THR A 34 12.16 -4.24 -7.82
N THR A 35 11.45 -4.54 -8.91
CA THR A 35 12.05 -4.63 -10.25
C THR A 35 11.49 -3.63 -11.27
N GLY A 36 10.45 -2.87 -10.93
CA GLY A 36 9.93 -1.84 -11.83
C GLY A 36 8.54 -1.33 -11.45
N ILE A 37 8.14 -0.28 -12.14
CA ILE A 37 6.77 0.25 -12.20
C ILE A 37 6.38 0.45 -13.66
N SER A 38 5.11 0.23 -13.99
CA SER A 38 4.52 0.63 -15.26
C SER A 38 3.11 1.20 -15.07
N VAL A 39 2.72 2.09 -15.97
CA VAL A 39 1.34 2.58 -16.10
C VAL A 39 0.95 2.48 -17.57
N LEU A 40 -0.06 1.66 -17.85
CA LEU A 40 -0.70 1.52 -19.15
C LEU A 40 -1.86 2.52 -19.25
N ILE A 41 -1.96 3.20 -20.38
CA ILE A 41 -3.11 4.05 -20.72
C ILE A 41 -3.92 3.30 -21.78
N GLU A 42 -5.12 2.87 -21.42
CA GLU A 42 -6.00 2.12 -22.31
C GLU A 42 -6.67 3.05 -23.32
N ASP A 43 -7.00 2.51 -24.50
CA ASP A 43 -7.73 3.27 -25.54
C ASP A 43 -9.14 3.69 -25.08
N SER A 44 -9.69 3.03 -24.05
CA SER A 44 -10.94 3.38 -23.35
C SER A 44 -10.83 4.67 -22.51
N GLY A 45 -9.62 5.21 -22.34
CA GLY A 45 -9.31 6.26 -21.38
C GLY A 45 -9.03 5.75 -19.96
N GLY A 46 -9.05 4.42 -19.77
CA GLY A 46 -8.65 3.76 -18.52
C GLY A 46 -7.14 3.84 -18.25
N TYR A 47 -6.76 3.65 -17.00
CA TYR A 47 -5.36 3.58 -16.58
C TYR A 47 -5.16 2.31 -15.73
N HIS A 48 -4.12 1.53 -16.05
CA HIS A 48 -3.76 0.34 -15.29
C HIS A 48 -2.30 0.45 -14.85
N GLY A 49 -2.07 0.44 -13.54
CA GLY A 49 -0.74 0.47 -12.94
C GLY A 49 -0.25 -0.93 -12.60
N THR A 50 1.07 -1.09 -12.54
CA THR A 50 1.68 -2.29 -11.96
C THR A 50 3.02 -1.94 -11.32
N SER A 51 3.25 -2.47 -10.12
CA SER A 51 4.53 -2.47 -9.43
C SER A 51 5.03 -3.90 -9.30
N SER A 52 6.29 -4.12 -9.68
CA SER A 52 6.89 -5.46 -9.69
C SER A 52 7.71 -5.68 -8.42
N ILE A 53 7.28 -6.65 -7.61
CA ILE A 53 7.90 -7.02 -6.32
C ILE A 53 8.30 -8.49 -6.37
N THR A 54 9.52 -8.81 -5.95
CA THR A 54 9.96 -10.21 -5.79
C THR A 54 9.46 -10.75 -4.45
N LEU A 55 8.65 -11.82 -4.52
CA LEU A 55 8.02 -12.43 -3.34
C LEU A 55 8.79 -13.61 -2.76
N SER A 56 9.77 -14.15 -3.50
CA SER A 56 10.57 -15.28 -3.04
C SER A 56 11.50 -14.85 -1.90
N GLU A 57 11.30 -15.45 -0.72
CA GLU A 57 12.10 -15.26 0.48
C GLU A 57 12.23 -16.60 1.22
N SER A 58 13.35 -16.82 1.91
CA SER A 58 13.55 -18.02 2.74
C SER A 58 13.14 -17.73 4.18
N PHE A 59 12.36 -18.61 4.77
CA PHE A 59 11.90 -18.50 6.16
C PHE A 59 12.51 -19.63 7.00
N ASN A 60 13.03 -19.29 8.18
CA ASN A 60 13.62 -20.28 9.10
C ASN A 60 12.68 -20.61 10.28
N SER A 61 11.57 -19.87 10.41
CA SER A 61 10.60 -20.03 11.48
C SER A 61 9.20 -19.62 11.05
N THR A 62 8.18 -19.98 11.85
CA THR A 62 6.83 -19.46 11.69
C THR A 62 6.77 -17.95 11.91
N ASP A 63 7.58 -17.42 12.84
CA ASP A 63 7.63 -15.98 13.10
C ASP A 63 8.15 -15.20 11.89
N ASP A 64 9.15 -15.74 11.18
CA ASP A 64 9.65 -15.17 9.91
C ASP A 64 8.53 -15.11 8.86
N LEU A 65 7.74 -16.19 8.76
CA LEU A 65 6.60 -16.27 7.84
C LEU A 65 5.51 -15.25 8.20
N LEU A 66 5.14 -15.15 9.48
CA LEU A 66 4.11 -14.20 9.94
C LEU A 66 4.57 -12.75 9.76
N ALA A 67 5.84 -12.46 10.02
CA ALA A 67 6.44 -11.16 9.75
C ALA A 67 6.41 -10.83 8.24
N TYR A 68 6.72 -11.79 7.37
CA TYR A 68 6.59 -11.64 5.92
C TYR A 68 5.14 -11.35 5.49
N VAL A 69 4.18 -12.14 5.97
CA VAL A 69 2.75 -11.99 5.64
C VAL A 69 2.25 -10.60 6.02
N ARG A 70 2.60 -10.11 7.22
CA ARG A 70 2.27 -8.75 7.64
C ARG A 70 2.92 -7.70 6.75
N ARG A 71 4.24 -7.80 6.50
CA ARG A 71 4.94 -6.86 5.62
C ARG A 71 4.24 -6.79 4.26
N ARG A 72 3.80 -7.93 3.72
CA ARG A 72 3.06 -7.96 2.46
C ARG A 72 1.69 -7.30 2.55
N ALA A 73 0.93 -7.52 3.63
CA ALA A 73 -0.35 -6.85 3.87
C ALA A 73 -0.20 -5.31 3.95
N ILE A 74 0.86 -4.82 4.59
CA ILE A 74 1.18 -3.38 4.63
C ILE A 74 1.46 -2.85 3.21
N VAL A 75 2.23 -3.57 2.40
CA VAL A 75 2.46 -3.20 1.00
C VAL A 75 1.16 -3.11 0.22
N LEU A 76 0.21 -4.03 0.42
CA LEU A 76 -1.07 -4.01 -0.27
C LEU A 76 -1.92 -2.78 0.09
N PHE A 77 -1.94 -2.35 1.35
CA PHE A 77 -2.60 -1.09 1.70
C PHE A 77 -1.88 0.15 1.16
N ALA A 78 -0.56 0.09 0.98
CA ALA A 78 0.23 1.24 0.58
C ALA A 78 -0.23 1.87 -0.75
N GLY A 79 -0.78 1.09 -1.68
CA GLY A 79 -1.32 1.59 -2.94
C GLY A 79 -2.45 2.59 -2.72
N ALA A 80 -3.52 2.16 -2.05
CA ALA A 80 -4.67 3.03 -1.73
C ALA A 80 -4.29 4.21 -0.82
N VAL A 81 -3.43 3.97 0.17
CA VAL A 81 -2.95 5.00 1.10
C VAL A 81 -2.13 6.07 0.37
N ALA A 82 -1.25 5.68 -0.56
CA ALA A 82 -0.46 6.62 -1.35
C ALA A 82 -1.29 7.33 -2.43
N GLU A 83 -2.27 6.64 -3.01
CA GLU A 83 -3.25 7.25 -3.91
C GLU A 83 -3.97 8.40 -3.20
N ALA A 84 -4.29 8.28 -1.90
CA ALA A 84 -4.92 9.33 -1.11
C ALA A 84 -4.03 10.55 -0.76
N LEU A 85 -2.75 10.56 -1.15
CA LEU A 85 -1.92 11.76 -0.98
C LEU A 85 -2.41 12.91 -1.87
N PRO A 86 -2.43 14.15 -1.36
CA PRO A 86 -2.94 15.31 -2.09
C PRO A 86 -1.97 15.84 -3.17
N GLY A 87 -0.69 15.47 -3.11
CA GLY A 87 0.35 15.88 -4.07
C GLY A 87 1.19 17.08 -3.60
N LEU A 88 2.20 17.44 -4.39
CA LEU A 88 3.20 18.46 -4.02
C LEU A 88 2.66 19.90 -3.92
N THR A 89 1.48 20.17 -4.49
CA THR A 89 0.88 21.52 -4.46
C THR A 89 0.06 21.78 -3.21
N ALA A 90 -0.15 20.76 -2.36
CA ALA A 90 -0.88 20.90 -1.12
C ALA A 90 0.00 21.55 -0.03
N GLU A 91 -0.62 22.32 0.86
CA GLU A 91 0.06 22.92 2.03
C GLU A 91 0.68 21.85 2.93
N GLN A 92 0.02 20.70 3.04
CA GLN A 92 0.52 19.51 3.72
C GLN A 92 0.37 18.30 2.79
N ASN A 93 1.47 17.59 2.56
CA ASN A 93 1.49 16.37 1.77
C ASN A 93 1.30 15.14 2.68
N LEU A 94 0.16 15.10 3.37
CA LEU A 94 -0.19 14.03 4.29
C LEU A 94 -1.38 13.23 3.75
N VAL A 95 -1.43 11.94 4.08
CA VAL A 95 -2.50 11.04 3.66
C VAL A 95 -3.84 11.50 4.22
N ASP A 96 -4.83 11.66 3.34
CA ASP A 96 -6.23 11.69 3.74
C ASP A 96 -6.71 10.26 4.02
N GLN A 97 -6.76 9.89 5.30
CA GLN A 97 -7.16 8.54 5.71
C GLN A 97 -8.61 8.21 5.33
N SER A 98 -9.52 9.21 5.32
CA SER A 98 -10.91 8.98 4.92
C SER A 98 -10.98 8.65 3.43
N GLU A 99 -10.21 9.35 2.61
CA GLU A 99 -10.10 9.05 1.18
C GLU A 99 -9.43 7.70 0.93
N ALA A 100 -8.38 7.35 1.68
CA ALA A 100 -7.75 6.03 1.59
C ALA A 100 -8.76 4.91 1.87
N CYS A 101 -9.58 5.01 2.92
CA CYS A 101 -10.63 4.04 3.20
C CYS A 101 -11.65 3.94 2.06
N LYS A 102 -12.09 5.07 1.48
CA LYS A 102 -13.00 5.05 0.33
C LYS A 102 -12.39 4.36 -0.89
N ILE A 103 -11.09 4.54 -1.13
CA ILE A 103 -10.38 3.88 -2.24
C ILE A 103 -10.31 2.36 -2.01
N ILE A 104 -10.04 1.92 -0.78
CA ILE A 104 -10.00 0.51 -0.37
C ILE A 104 -11.37 -0.17 -0.55
N ASP A 105 -12.44 0.54 -0.21
CA ASP A 105 -13.82 0.02 -0.28
C ASP A 105 -14.45 0.14 -1.68
N ALA A 106 -13.80 0.83 -2.62
CA ALA A 106 -14.33 1.04 -3.96
C ALA A 106 -14.36 -0.27 -4.77
N VAL A 107 -15.54 -0.62 -5.29
CA VAL A 107 -15.80 -1.89 -5.98
C VAL A 107 -15.17 -1.97 -7.39
N ASP A 108 -14.79 -0.82 -7.95
CA ASP A 108 -14.36 -0.62 -9.34
C ASP A 108 -12.91 -0.14 -9.49
N ARG A 109 -12.08 -0.23 -8.44
CA ARG A 109 -10.68 0.22 -8.44
C ARG A 109 -9.70 -0.93 -8.18
N GLY A 110 -8.45 -0.75 -8.65
CA GLY A 110 -7.35 -1.71 -8.42
C GLY A 110 -7.15 -2.08 -6.95
N ALA A 111 -7.41 -1.14 -6.03
CA ALA A 111 -7.33 -1.34 -4.58
C ALA A 111 -8.22 -2.48 -4.04
N LYS A 112 -9.27 -2.89 -4.78
CA LYS A 112 -10.13 -4.02 -4.39
C LYS A 112 -9.36 -5.34 -4.36
N GLU A 113 -8.54 -5.59 -5.38
CA GLU A 113 -7.74 -6.82 -5.45
C GLU A 113 -6.69 -6.85 -4.34
N ASP A 114 -6.08 -5.71 -4.06
CA ASP A 114 -5.13 -5.56 -2.96
C ASP A 114 -5.78 -5.80 -1.60
N ASN A 115 -6.95 -5.19 -1.37
CA ASN A 115 -7.69 -5.38 -0.12
C ASN A 115 -8.10 -6.85 0.04
N ALA A 116 -8.66 -7.48 -0.99
CA ALA A 116 -9.03 -8.90 -0.93
C ALA A 116 -7.83 -9.79 -0.56
N LYS A 117 -6.65 -9.53 -1.15
CA LYS A 117 -5.42 -10.25 -0.83
C LYS A 117 -4.94 -9.98 0.61
N ALA A 118 -5.06 -8.73 1.08
CA ALA A 118 -4.73 -8.38 2.46
C ALA A 118 -5.66 -9.07 3.47
N GLN A 119 -6.96 -9.16 3.17
CA GLN A 119 -7.91 -9.90 4.01
C GLN A 119 -7.54 -11.38 4.14
N GLU A 120 -7.17 -12.05 3.04
CA GLU A 120 -6.67 -13.43 3.09
C GLU A 120 -5.45 -13.56 4.03
N TYR A 121 -4.52 -12.60 3.99
CA TYR A 121 -3.38 -12.56 4.91
C TYR A 121 -3.77 -12.34 6.37
N PHE A 122 -4.78 -11.52 6.68
CA PHE A 122 -5.28 -11.36 8.05
C PHE A 122 -5.89 -12.66 8.57
N HIS A 123 -6.66 -13.38 7.75
CA HIS A 123 -7.17 -14.71 8.13
C HIS A 123 -6.06 -15.70 8.42
N LEU A 124 -5.01 -15.75 7.59
CA LEU A 124 -3.85 -16.61 7.84
C LEU A 124 -3.18 -16.25 9.17
N MET A 125 -2.85 -14.98 9.40
CA MET A 125 -2.23 -14.54 10.65
C MET A 125 -3.11 -14.81 11.87
N ARG A 126 -4.42 -14.56 11.77
CA ARG A 126 -5.39 -14.85 12.84
C ARG A 126 -5.35 -16.31 13.25
N ASN A 127 -5.31 -17.23 12.29
CA ASN A 127 -5.30 -18.66 12.59
C ASN A 127 -4.05 -19.10 13.37
N PHE A 128 -2.95 -18.35 13.28
CA PHE A 128 -1.76 -18.58 14.10
C PHE A 128 -1.81 -17.88 15.46
N TYR A 129 -2.28 -16.63 15.51
CA TYR A 129 -2.28 -15.84 16.75
C TYR A 129 -3.44 -16.15 17.71
N TYR A 130 -4.55 -16.65 17.19
CA TYR A 130 -5.77 -16.96 17.97
C TYR A 130 -6.26 -18.39 17.68
N PRO A 131 -5.43 -19.43 17.92
CA PRO A 131 -5.79 -20.81 17.60
C PRO A 131 -6.96 -21.33 18.45
N ASP A 132 -7.15 -20.77 19.65
CA ASP A 132 -8.17 -21.20 20.60
C ASP A 132 -9.53 -20.52 20.39
N THR A 133 -9.62 -19.51 19.52
CA THR A 133 -10.90 -18.88 19.20
C THR A 133 -11.65 -19.78 18.22
N GLU A 134 -12.85 -20.24 18.62
CA GLU A 134 -13.72 -21.10 17.81
C GLU A 134 -14.01 -20.47 16.43
N PRO A 135 -13.79 -21.19 15.30
CA PRO A 135 -13.98 -20.62 13.97
C PRO A 135 -15.40 -20.10 13.68
N ASN A 136 -16.40 -20.63 14.39
CA ASN A 136 -17.80 -20.22 14.23
C ASN A 136 -18.20 -19.06 15.18
N ASP A 137 -17.32 -18.61 16.07
CA ASP A 137 -17.53 -17.40 16.85
C ASP A 137 -17.21 -16.17 16.00
N GLN A 138 -18.16 -15.83 15.14
CA GLN A 138 -18.03 -14.76 14.16
C GLN A 138 -17.68 -13.42 14.82
N ASN A 139 -18.22 -13.13 16.01
CA ASN A 139 -17.96 -11.88 16.71
C ASN A 139 -16.49 -11.76 17.15
N SER A 140 -15.92 -12.83 17.71
CA SER A 140 -14.52 -12.83 18.12
C SER A 140 -13.59 -12.79 16.90
N VAL A 141 -13.89 -13.56 15.86
CA VAL A 141 -13.13 -13.56 14.60
C VAL A 141 -13.12 -12.17 13.96
N GLU A 142 -14.27 -11.50 13.87
CA GLU A 142 -14.37 -10.15 13.32
C GLU A 142 -13.57 -9.12 14.13
N ARG A 143 -13.59 -9.19 15.47
CA ARG A 143 -12.78 -8.30 16.32
C ARG A 143 -11.28 -8.50 16.11
N GLU A 144 -10.82 -9.75 16.03
CA GLU A 144 -9.42 -10.11 15.79
C GLU A 144 -8.93 -9.60 14.42
N LEU A 145 -9.71 -9.86 13.35
CA LEU A 145 -9.39 -9.40 12.00
C LEU A 145 -9.40 -7.89 11.90
N LYS A 146 -10.39 -7.21 12.49
CA LYS A 146 -10.48 -5.75 12.52
C LYS A 146 -9.28 -5.15 13.22
N TRP A 147 -8.83 -5.73 14.33
CA TRP A 147 -7.64 -5.27 15.03
C TRP A 147 -6.37 -5.38 14.15
N MET A 148 -6.17 -6.53 13.48
CA MET A 148 -5.03 -6.72 12.57
C MET A 148 -5.08 -5.74 11.38
N CYS A 149 -6.25 -5.58 10.79
CA CYS A 149 -6.50 -4.66 9.68
C CYS A 149 -6.16 -3.22 10.09
N ASN A 150 -6.73 -2.73 11.20
CA ASN A 150 -6.51 -1.37 11.69
C ASN A 150 -5.02 -1.12 11.98
N ARG A 151 -4.33 -2.07 12.62
CA ARG A 151 -2.91 -1.92 12.94
C ARG A 151 -2.05 -1.85 11.68
N THR A 152 -2.31 -2.74 10.73
CA THR A 152 -1.62 -2.79 9.43
C THR A 152 -1.87 -1.52 8.62
N PHE A 153 -3.10 -1.00 8.63
CA PHE A 153 -3.46 0.26 7.97
C PHE A 153 -2.73 1.45 8.59
N ILE A 154 -2.69 1.55 9.93
CA ILE A 154 -1.93 2.61 10.62
C ILE A 154 -0.44 2.56 10.26
N ASP A 155 0.17 1.37 10.24
CA ASP A 155 1.56 1.22 9.82
C ASP A 155 1.77 1.67 8.37
N ALA A 156 0.84 1.32 7.47
CA ALA A 156 0.89 1.78 6.08
C ALA A 156 0.79 3.30 5.98
N VAL A 157 -0.14 3.94 6.69
CA VAL A 157 -0.30 5.40 6.72
C VAL A 157 0.96 6.10 7.23
N ASN A 158 1.55 5.61 8.32
CA ASN A 158 2.75 6.21 8.89
C ASN A 158 3.92 6.15 7.90
N ILE A 159 4.18 4.97 7.33
CA ILE A 159 5.29 4.80 6.39
C ILE A 159 5.05 5.58 5.09
N VAL A 160 3.80 5.66 4.60
CA VAL A 160 3.49 6.49 3.43
C VAL A 160 3.69 7.97 3.74
N ASN A 161 3.27 8.47 4.90
CA ASN A 161 3.51 9.86 5.31
C ASN A 161 5.01 10.17 5.39
N ASP A 162 5.81 9.28 5.99
CA ASP A 162 7.28 9.41 6.05
C ASP A 162 7.95 9.42 4.66
N ASN A 163 7.22 8.97 3.63
CA ASN A 163 7.67 8.88 2.25
C ASN A 163 6.85 9.73 1.27
N ALA A 164 5.94 10.58 1.75
CA ALA A 164 4.94 11.24 0.91
C ALA A 164 5.60 12.10 -0.18
N ASP A 165 6.62 12.86 0.21
CA ASP A 165 7.44 13.67 -0.69
C ASP A 165 8.15 12.83 -1.76
N ARG A 166 8.68 11.66 -1.38
CA ARG A 166 9.36 10.77 -2.33
C ARG A 166 8.37 10.22 -3.34
N ILE A 167 7.24 9.70 -2.86
CA ILE A 167 6.17 9.12 -3.69
C ILE A 167 5.66 10.17 -4.68
N THR A 168 5.31 11.36 -4.20
CA THR A 168 4.76 12.43 -5.04
C THR A 168 5.78 12.99 -6.04
N LYS A 169 7.06 13.17 -5.66
CA LYS A 169 8.11 13.56 -6.61
C LYS A 169 8.37 12.50 -7.67
N LEU A 170 8.34 11.22 -7.31
CA LEU A 170 8.46 10.12 -8.28
C LEU A 170 7.28 10.09 -9.26
N THR A 171 6.06 10.33 -8.77
CA THR A 171 4.86 10.50 -9.60
C THR A 171 5.02 11.66 -10.59
N ASP A 172 5.55 12.81 -10.16
CA ASP A 172 5.76 13.96 -11.03
C ASP A 172 6.78 13.66 -12.14
N ILE A 173 7.86 12.96 -11.80
CA ILE A 173 8.85 12.47 -12.77
C ILE A 173 8.18 11.54 -13.79
N ALA A 174 7.37 10.59 -13.31
CA ALA A 174 6.64 9.66 -14.16
C ALA A 174 5.67 10.38 -15.10
N PHE A 175 4.94 11.39 -14.60
CA PHE A 175 4.00 12.17 -15.40
C PHE A 175 4.72 13.01 -16.48
N ALA A 176 5.84 13.65 -16.13
CA ALA A 176 6.65 14.38 -17.10
C ALA A 176 7.25 13.46 -18.18
N GLN A 177 7.56 12.21 -17.85
CA GLN A 177 8.06 11.23 -18.80
C GLN A 177 6.94 10.61 -19.66
N SER A 178 5.76 10.34 -19.10
CA SER A 178 4.64 9.75 -19.84
C SER A 178 4.11 10.65 -20.96
N ALA A 179 4.28 11.97 -20.84
CA ALA A 179 4.02 12.92 -21.93
C ALA A 179 4.83 12.61 -23.21
N LYS A 180 5.92 11.84 -23.11
CA LYS A 180 6.75 11.41 -24.24
C LYS A 180 6.32 10.06 -24.82
N THR A 181 5.48 9.30 -24.13
CA THR A 181 5.08 7.93 -24.48
C THR A 181 3.55 7.75 -24.32
N PRO A 182 2.75 8.22 -25.29
CA PRO A 182 1.32 8.53 -25.11
C PRO A 182 0.37 7.35 -24.83
N LYS A 183 0.88 6.13 -24.63
CA LYS A 183 0.07 4.93 -24.31
C LYS A 183 0.64 4.06 -23.21
N PHE A 184 1.91 4.24 -22.85
CA PHE A 184 2.58 3.34 -21.92
C PHE A 184 3.76 4.05 -21.27
N PHE A 185 3.81 3.98 -19.95
CA PHE A 185 4.93 4.44 -19.15
C PHE A 185 5.53 3.27 -18.40
N ARG A 186 6.86 3.21 -18.33
CA ARG A 186 7.59 2.21 -17.54
C ARG A 186 8.88 2.78 -17.02
N LEU A 187 9.20 2.42 -15.78
CA LEU A 187 10.54 2.50 -15.22
C LEU A 187 11.00 1.10 -14.81
N GLY A 188 12.09 0.64 -15.41
CA GLY A 188 12.75 -0.61 -15.04
C GLY A 188 13.59 -0.48 -13.78
N ALA A 189 14.05 -1.62 -13.26
CA ALA A 189 14.92 -1.70 -12.08
C ALA A 189 16.12 -0.75 -12.17
N SER A 190 16.91 -0.82 -13.25
CA SER A 190 18.12 0.00 -13.41
C SER A 190 17.84 1.50 -13.41
N GLU A 191 16.72 1.92 -13.99
CA GLU A 191 16.31 3.33 -14.02
C GLU A 191 15.94 3.81 -12.62
N LEU A 192 15.12 3.02 -11.90
CA LEU A 192 14.72 3.33 -10.53
C LEU A 192 15.91 3.34 -9.57
N GLU A 193 16.80 2.34 -9.65
CA GLU A 193 18.01 2.28 -8.81
C GLU A 193 18.97 3.44 -9.07
N ALA A 194 18.92 4.07 -10.25
CA ALA A 194 19.71 5.26 -10.53
C ALA A 194 19.15 6.53 -9.86
N MET A 195 17.85 6.56 -9.53
CA MET A 195 17.18 7.75 -8.99
C MET A 195 17.60 8.06 -7.56
N PRO A 196 18.03 9.31 -7.25
CA PRO A 196 18.38 9.71 -5.88
C PRO A 196 17.25 9.46 -4.87
N LEU A 197 15.99 9.74 -5.25
CA LEU A 197 14.83 9.52 -4.40
C LEU A 197 14.69 8.06 -3.95
N VAL A 198 14.98 7.11 -4.83
CA VAL A 198 14.90 5.67 -4.55
C VAL A 198 16.05 5.20 -3.64
N LYS A 199 17.25 5.75 -3.82
CA LYS A 199 18.43 5.43 -3.00
C LYS A 199 18.28 5.88 -1.54
N THR A 200 17.45 6.88 -1.29
CA THR A 200 17.20 7.43 0.05
C THR A 200 16.01 6.80 0.78
N ILE A 201 15.43 5.71 0.25
CA ILE A 201 14.37 4.97 0.94
C ILE A 201 15.02 4.18 2.07
N GLU A 202 14.72 4.57 3.30
CA GLU A 202 15.24 3.93 4.51
C GLU A 202 14.43 2.67 4.84
N ARG A 203 15.11 1.69 5.45
CA ARG A 203 14.43 0.49 5.95
C ARG A 203 13.66 0.81 7.21
N VAL A 204 12.39 0.42 7.23
CA VAL A 204 11.53 0.57 8.39
C VAL A 204 11.55 -0.72 9.20
N LYS A 205 11.74 -0.60 10.52
CA LYS A 205 11.54 -1.70 11.46
C LYS A 205 10.11 -1.62 11.99
N LEU A 206 9.30 -2.63 11.66
CA LEU A 206 7.95 -2.74 12.21
C LEU A 206 7.99 -3.15 13.68
N LEU A 207 7.11 -2.56 14.49
CA LEU A 207 6.84 -3.03 15.86
C LEU A 207 6.08 -4.35 15.78
N GLU A 208 6.44 -5.38 16.55
CA GLU A 208 5.81 -6.70 16.50
C GLU A 208 4.27 -6.65 16.67
N ILE A 209 3.59 -7.49 15.89
CA ILE A 209 2.18 -7.86 16.13
C ILE A 209 2.27 -9.24 16.77
N GLY A 210 2.44 -9.28 18.09
CA GLY A 210 2.20 -10.50 18.86
C GLY A 210 0.72 -10.60 19.26
N PRO A 211 0.26 -11.76 19.80
CA PRO A 211 -0.97 -11.76 20.57
C PRO A 211 -0.80 -10.68 21.66
N PRO A 212 -1.82 -9.86 21.91
CA PRO A 212 -1.61 -8.56 22.51
C PRO A 212 -1.19 -8.72 23.96
N THR A 213 0.04 -8.33 24.24
CA THR A 213 0.41 -7.85 25.58
C THR A 213 1.06 -6.46 25.52
N PHE A 214 1.10 -5.80 24.37
CA PHE A 214 1.45 -4.38 24.35
C PHE A 214 0.24 -3.55 24.81
N LEU A 215 0.28 -3.16 26.09
CA LEU A 215 -0.79 -2.63 26.97
C LEU A 215 -1.75 -3.65 27.61
N GLY A 216 -1.60 -4.95 27.37
CA GLY A 216 -2.39 -5.98 28.07
C GLY A 216 -3.89 -6.05 27.71
N ILE A 217 -4.30 -5.51 26.55
CA ILE A 217 -5.70 -5.54 26.11
C ILE A 217 -5.88 -6.61 25.03
N ASP A 218 -6.54 -7.69 25.40
CA ASP A 218 -7.07 -8.67 24.47
C ASP A 218 -8.16 -8.04 23.57
N PRO A 219 -8.07 -8.09 22.23
CA PRO A 219 -9.08 -7.54 21.34
C PRO A 219 -10.42 -8.27 21.47
N ARG A 220 -10.45 -9.43 22.13
CA ARG A 220 -11.70 -10.10 22.52
C ARG A 220 -12.42 -9.37 23.66
N ASN A 221 -11.71 -8.54 24.43
CA ASN A 221 -12.19 -7.84 25.62
C ASN A 221 -12.36 -6.31 25.43
N ALA A 222 -12.16 -5.81 24.21
CA ALA A 222 -12.28 -4.39 23.84
C ALA A 222 -13.62 -4.06 23.18
#